data_AF-A0A7C2SEC3-F1
#
_entry.id   AF-A0A7C2SEC3-F1
#
_cell.length_a   1.000
_cell.length_b   1.000
_cell.length_c   1.000
_cell.angle_alpha   90.00
_cell.angle_beta   90.00
_cell.angle_gamma   90.00
#
_symmetry.space_group_name_H-M   'P 1'
#
loop_
_entity.id
_entity.type
_entity.pdbx_description
1 polymer ?
#
loop_
_entity_poly.entity_id
_entity_poly.type
_entity_poly.pdbx_seq_one_letter_code
_entity_poly.pdbx_strand_id
1 'polypeptide(L)'
;MKKFFSLLVVILLFCACRENAVEFTLEQSTANVFVNSSPSEAQIYLNNSFTGKMTPDTLKYLEPGSYMVTLKLSGYKDSSKVISVEPADRISIFILMRDKL
;
A
#
# COMPACT_ATOMS: atom_id res chain seq x y z
N MET A 1 -38.76 -55.76 7.64
CA MET A 1 -38.29 -54.67 8.53
C MET A 1 -36.75 -54.59 8.57
N LYS A 2 -36.06 -54.55 7.42
CA LYS A 2 -34.58 -54.41 7.36
C LYS A 2 -34.10 -53.34 6.37
N LYS A 3 -35.02 -52.71 5.62
CA LYS A 3 -34.70 -51.70 4.60
C LYS A 3 -34.65 -50.26 5.13
N PHE A 4 -35.03 -50.03 6.39
CA PHE A 4 -34.95 -48.72 7.04
C PHE A 4 -33.59 -48.44 7.69
N PHE A 5 -32.81 -49.49 7.99
CA PHE A 5 -31.51 -49.31 8.66
C PHE A 5 -30.40 -48.91 7.69
N SER A 6 -30.59 -49.14 6.39
CA SER A 6 -29.61 -48.78 5.36
C SER A 6 -29.70 -47.32 4.91
N LEU A 7 -30.76 -46.59 5.28
CA LEU A 7 -30.92 -45.19 4.88
C LEU A 7 -30.33 -44.20 5.91
N LEU A 8 -30.18 -44.63 7.17
CA LEU A 8 -29.67 -43.78 8.25
C LEU A 8 -28.16 -43.52 8.15
N VAL A 9 -27.40 -44.43 7.51
CA VAL A 9 -25.94 -44.31 7.38
C VAL A 9 -25.52 -43.40 6.21
N VAL A 10 -26.36 -43.27 5.18
CA VAL A 10 -26.06 -42.42 4.01
C VAL A 10 -26.23 -40.92 4.33
N ILE A 11 -27.11 -40.58 5.27
CA ILE A 11 -27.34 -39.18 5.71
C ILE A 11 -26.15 -38.63 6.51
N LEU A 12 -25.43 -39.48 7.25
CA LEU A 12 -24.22 -39.11 8.00
C LEU A 12 -22.98 -38.94 7.12
N LEU A 13 -22.99 -39.46 5.88
CA LEU A 13 -21.85 -39.38 4.94
C LEU A 13 -21.80 -38.07 4.13
N PHE A 14 -22.86 -37.24 4.16
CA PHE A 14 -22.89 -35.97 3.40
C PHE A 14 -22.44 -34.73 4.19
N CYS A 15 -22.05 -34.85 5.46
CA CYS A 15 -21.83 -33.69 6.34
C CYS A 15 -20.36 -33.45 6.73
N ALA A 16 -19.41 -33.66 5.82
CA ALA A 16 -17.99 -33.40 6.09
C ALA A 16 -17.31 -32.54 5.02
N CYS A 17 -17.95 -31.44 4.62
CA CYS A 17 -17.21 -30.29 4.08
C CYS A 17 -17.79 -29.02 4.69
N ARG A 18 -17.25 -28.61 5.84
CA ARG A 18 -17.24 -27.18 6.16
C ARG A 18 -15.80 -26.79 6.45
N GLU A 19 -15.02 -26.73 5.39
CA GLU A 19 -13.81 -25.92 5.40
C GLU A 19 -14.29 -24.47 5.50
N ASN A 20 -14.21 -23.89 6.69
CA ASN A 20 -14.35 -22.45 6.85
C ASN A 20 -13.13 -21.83 6.18
N ALA A 21 -13.21 -21.61 4.87
CA ALA A 21 -12.25 -20.77 4.18
C ALA A 21 -12.42 -19.37 4.78
N VAL A 22 -11.46 -18.95 5.60
CA VAL A 22 -11.33 -17.56 6.00
C VAL A 22 -10.86 -16.83 4.75
N GLU A 23 -11.81 -16.29 3.98
CA GLU A 23 -11.49 -15.37 2.90
C GLU A 23 -10.89 -14.12 3.53
N PHE A 24 -9.55 -14.04 3.52
CA PHE A 24 -8.84 -12.82 3.83
C PHE A 24 -9.09 -11.87 2.66
N THR A 25 -10.18 -11.12 2.71
CA THR A 25 -10.41 -10.01 1.79
C THR A 25 -9.32 -8.98 2.09
N LEU A 26 -8.27 -8.99 1.27
CA LEU A 26 -7.22 -7.99 1.27
C LEU A 26 -7.82 -6.67 0.76
N GLU A 27 -8.71 -6.08 1.56
CA GLU A 27 -9.03 -4.66 1.48
C GLU A 27 -7.67 -3.97 1.56
N GLN A 28 -7.19 -3.42 0.44
CA GLN A 28 -5.90 -2.74 0.39
C GLN A 28 -5.99 -1.53 1.31
N SER A 29 -5.67 -1.72 2.58
CA SER A 29 -5.76 -0.67 3.60
C SER A 29 -4.71 0.42 3.39
N THR A 30 -3.68 0.12 2.60
CA THR A 30 -2.54 1.01 2.37
C THR A 30 -2.47 1.51 0.94
N ALA A 31 -1.79 2.65 0.78
CA ALA A 31 -1.51 3.32 -0.47
C ALA A 31 -0.05 3.17 -0.90
N ASN A 32 0.18 3.33 -2.20
CA ASN A 32 1.53 3.44 -2.78
C ASN A 32 1.67 4.79 -3.50
N VAL A 33 2.78 5.47 -3.25
CA VAL A 33 3.06 6.80 -3.82
C VAL A 33 4.36 6.75 -4.61
N PHE A 34 4.27 6.91 -5.92
CA PHE A 34 5.43 7.11 -6.78
C PHE A 34 5.88 8.57 -6.72
N VAL A 35 7.14 8.79 -6.36
CA VAL A 35 7.74 10.11 -6.21
C VAL A 35 8.86 10.26 -7.23
N ASN A 36 8.73 11.26 -8.10
CA ASN A 36 9.72 11.60 -9.11
C ASN A 36 10.07 13.09 -9.04
N SER A 37 11.25 13.46 -9.53
CA SER A 37 11.69 14.85 -9.58
C SER A 37 12.60 15.16 -10.75
N SER A 38 12.75 16.45 -11.03
CA SER A 38 13.84 16.98 -11.85
C SER A 38 14.56 18.08 -11.08
N PRO A 39 15.89 17.97 -10.88
CA PRO A 39 16.74 16.79 -11.19
C PRO A 39 16.35 15.52 -10.40
N SER A 40 16.81 14.37 -10.89
CA SER A 40 16.68 13.07 -10.21
C SER A 40 17.67 12.94 -9.04
N GLU A 41 17.61 11.83 -8.32
CA GLU A 41 18.49 11.49 -7.18
C GLU A 41 18.31 12.38 -5.95
N ALA A 42 17.14 13.01 -5.81
CA ALA A 42 16.81 13.78 -4.61
C ALA A 42 16.38 12.83 -3.47
N GLN A 43 16.94 13.03 -2.29
CA GLN A 43 16.56 12.31 -1.07
C GLN A 43 15.08 12.56 -0.73
N ILE A 44 14.34 11.50 -0.48
CA ILE A 44 12.92 11.55 -0.14
C ILE A 44 12.77 11.57 1.38
N TYR A 45 12.12 12.60 1.90
CA TYR A 45 11.72 12.71 3.30
C TYR A 45 10.19 12.64 3.40
N LEU A 46 9.69 11.88 4.36
CA LEU A 46 8.28 11.78 4.69
C LEU A 46 8.08 12.31 6.11
N ASN A 47 7.29 13.37 6.28
CA ASN A 47 7.08 14.05 7.56
C ASN A 47 8.41 14.36 8.28
N ASN A 48 9.34 14.96 7.55
CA ASN A 48 10.69 15.33 8.01
C ASN A 48 11.62 14.15 8.36
N SER A 49 11.20 12.90 8.19
CA SER A 49 12.04 11.71 8.37
C SER A 49 12.58 11.21 7.03
N PHE A 50 13.87 10.94 6.94
CA PHE A 50 14.48 10.40 5.72
C PHE A 50 13.99 8.96 5.50
N THR A 51 13.48 8.66 4.31
CA THR A 51 12.92 7.34 4.02
C THR A 51 13.97 6.30 3.59
N GLY A 52 15.24 6.71 3.45
CA GLY A 52 16.29 5.86 2.86
C GLY A 52 16.24 5.75 1.34
N LYS A 53 15.39 6.54 0.67
CA LYS A 53 15.12 6.46 -0.78
C LYS A 53 15.50 7.76 -1.50
N MET A 54 15.72 7.66 -2.80
CA MET A 54 16.01 8.78 -3.69
C MET A 54 15.08 8.74 -4.90
N THR A 55 14.74 9.89 -5.48
CA THR A 55 13.88 9.94 -6.67
C THR A 55 14.59 9.41 -7.92
N PRO A 56 13.86 8.72 -8.83
CA PRO A 56 12.49 8.24 -8.68
C PRO A 56 12.39 6.96 -7.81
N ASP A 57 11.44 6.92 -6.87
CA ASP A 57 11.14 5.71 -6.09
C ASP A 57 9.67 5.71 -5.63
N THR A 58 9.18 4.55 -5.19
CA THR A 58 7.84 4.36 -4.63
C THR A 58 7.91 4.22 -3.11
N LEU A 59 7.16 5.06 -2.40
CA LEU A 59 6.82 4.85 -0.99
C LEU A 59 5.66 3.84 -0.94
N LYS A 60 5.92 2.69 -0.31
CA LYS A 60 4.96 1.58 -0.24
C LYS A 60 4.31 1.49 1.13
N TYR A 61 3.11 0.94 1.15
CA TYR A 61 2.38 0.62 2.38
C TYR A 61 2.15 1.84 3.28
N LEU A 62 1.82 2.99 2.69
CA LEU A 62 1.42 4.15 3.47
C LEU A 62 0.02 3.95 4.01
N GLU A 63 -0.16 4.16 5.30
CA GLU A 63 -1.49 4.21 5.91
C GLU A 63 -2.28 5.41 5.37
N PRO A 64 -3.62 5.36 5.35
CA PRO A 64 -4.44 6.50 4.95
C PRO A 64 -4.15 7.72 5.82
N GLY A 65 -4.00 8.88 5.20
CA GLY A 65 -3.68 10.12 5.91
C GLY A 65 -2.98 11.17 5.06
N SER A 66 -2.58 12.26 5.72
CA SER A 66 -1.85 13.36 5.08
C SER A 66 -0.37 13.27 5.40
N TYR A 67 0.46 13.39 4.37
CA TYR A 67 1.91 13.35 4.47
C TYR A 67 2.56 14.55 3.80
N MET A 68 3.60 15.09 4.43
CA MET A 68 4.49 16.05 3.80
C MET A 68 5.67 15.30 3.17
N VAL A 69 5.74 15.30 1.85
CA VAL A 69 6.90 14.80 1.10
C VAL A 69 7.84 15.96 0.84
N THR A 70 9.07 15.85 1.34
CA THR A 70 10.14 16.83 1.11
C THR A 70 11.27 16.18 0.33
N LEU A 71 11.71 16.84 -0.74
CA LEU A 71 12.86 16.44 -1.53
C LEU A 71 14.05 17.32 -1.19
N LYS A 72 15.19 16.67 -0.93
CA LYS A 72 16.47 17.34 -0.68
C LYS A 72 17.51 16.86 -1.68
N LEU A 73 18.22 17.79 -2.29
CA LEU A 73 19.32 17.49 -3.19
C LEU A 73 20.42 18.52 -2.99
N SER A 74 21.67 18.07 -2.93
CA SER A 74 22.81 18.96 -2.74
C SER A 74 22.85 20.06 -3.81
N GLY A 75 23.02 21.29 -3.37
CA GLY A 75 23.01 22.46 -4.23
C GLY A 75 21.63 22.92 -4.69
N TYR A 76 20.52 22.34 -4.20
CA TYR A 76 19.17 22.83 -4.46
C TYR A 76 18.45 23.19 -3.17
N LYS A 77 17.51 24.14 -3.23
CA LYS A 77 16.58 24.38 -2.13
C LYS A 77 15.62 23.19 -1.97
N ASP A 78 15.34 22.86 -0.72
CA ASP A 78 14.35 21.84 -0.37
C ASP A 78 12.99 22.16 -1.02
N SER A 79 12.36 21.15 -1.60
CA SER A 79 11.04 21.27 -2.22
C SER A 79 10.05 20.35 -1.53
N SER A 80 8.93 20.89 -1.05
CA SER A 80 7.93 20.14 -0.28
C SER A 80 6.57 20.13 -0.95
N LYS A 81 5.85 19.01 -0.81
CA LYS A 81 4.48 18.83 -1.26
C LYS A 81 3.68 18.02 -0.24
N VAL A 82 2.50 18.52 0.13
CA VAL A 82 1.56 17.76 0.94
C VAL A 82 0.72 16.87 0.02
N ILE A 83 0.57 15.61 0.42
CA ILE A 83 -0.30 14.62 -0.24
C ILE A 83 -1.26 14.06 0.79
N SER A 84 -2.50 13.79 0.36
CA SER A 84 -3.46 13.00 1.10
C SER A 84 -3.59 11.66 0.39
N VAL A 85 -3.57 10.56 1.14
CA VAL A 85 -3.66 9.21 0.60
C VAL A 85 -4.84 8.48 1.26
N GLU A 86 -5.60 7.74 0.46
CA GLU A 86 -6.71 6.88 0.87
C GLU A 86 -6.35 5.39 0.67
N PRO A 87 -7.09 4.45 1.26
CA PRO A 87 -6.86 3.01 1.03
C PRO A 87 -6.82 2.67 -0.46
N ALA A 88 -5.89 1.80 -0.85
CA ALA A 88 -5.68 1.32 -2.22
C ALA A 88 -5.21 2.39 -3.24
N ASP A 89 -4.89 3.61 -2.79
CA ASP A 89 -4.42 4.66 -3.68
C ASP A 89 -3.10 4.31 -4.39
N ARG A 90 -3.03 4.76 -5.65
CA ARG A 90 -1.81 4.76 -6.47
C ARG A 90 -1.53 6.17 -6.96
N ILE A 91 -0.87 6.95 -6.13
CA ILE A 91 -0.59 8.36 -6.41
C ILE A 91 0.78 8.47 -7.09
N SER A 92 0.87 9.32 -8.11
CA SER A 92 2.15 9.70 -8.73
C SER A 92 2.34 11.20 -8.58
N ILE A 93 3.45 11.62 -7.98
CA ILE A 93 3.82 13.03 -7.86
C ILE A 93 5.15 13.30 -8.56
N PHE A 94 5.19 14.45 -9.23
CA PHE A 94 6.41 14.99 -9.83
C PHE A 94 6.70 16.36 -9.21
N ILE A 95 7.93 16.58 -8.77
CA ILE A 95 8.38 17.82 -8.12
C ILE A 95 9.57 18.41 -8.90
N LEU A 96 9.44 19.67 -9.30
CA LEU A 96 10.50 20.44 -9.95
C LEU A 96 11.30 21.21 -8.90
N MET A 97 12.59 20.93 -8.76
CA MET A 97 13.47 21.70 -7.86
C MET A 97 14.05 22.89 -8.63
N ARG A 98 13.46 24.07 -8.45
CA ARG A 98 13.73 25.26 -9.28
C ARG A 98 14.96 26.05 -8.85
N ASP A 99 15.19 26.18 -7.55
CA ASP A 99 16.20 27.10 -7.01
C ASP A 99 17.47 26.35 -6.64
N LYS A 100 18.59 26.72 -7.27
CA LYS A 100 19.94 26.30 -6.89
C LYS A 100 20.46 27.17 -5.74
N LEU A 101 21.19 26.57 -4.80
CA LEU A 101 21.87 27.25 -3.70
C LEU A 101 23.21 27.86 -4.14
#